data_AF-A0A4U6X129-F1
#
_entry.id   AF-A0A4U6X129-F1
#
_cell.length_a   1.000
_cell.length_b   1.000
_cell.length_c   1.000
_cell.angle_alpha   90.00
_cell.angle_beta   90.00
_cell.angle_gamma   90.00
#
_symmetry.space_group_name_H-M   'P 1'
#
loop_
_entity.id
_entity.type
_entity.pdbx_description
1 polymer ?
#
loop_
_entity_poly.entity_id
_entity_poly.type
_entity_poly.pdbx_seq_one_letter_code
_entity_poly.pdbx_strand_id
1 'polypeptide(L)'
;MDNCTNIWIDHVHFEKGGDGLLDSRKDTTFLTVSWSIFRNHNKAFGIGWTDNVNTEMTIHHNFFDQTKQRNPSVDNVKHAHLYNNALVGQTSYGHYARGGTEMRMENCYFEKVRNPIQADATARLLASGNVYEGTTGTTAKNAGDVFDPKTFYDYELDAAADVYRIVSEGAGRQASICAA
;
A
#
# COMPACT_ATOMS: atom_id res chain seq x y z
N MET A 1 4.31 14.16 4.99
CA MET A 1 3.50 14.49 6.17
C MET A 1 4.31 14.17 7.42
N ASP A 2 4.30 15.05 8.40
CA ASP A 2 4.96 14.89 9.70
C ASP A 2 3.99 15.37 10.80
N ASN A 3 3.81 14.57 11.85
CA ASN A 3 2.96 14.80 13.01
C ASN A 3 1.49 15.10 12.66
N CYS A 4 0.98 14.52 11.57
CA CYS A 4 -0.42 14.67 11.17
C CYS A 4 -1.30 13.57 11.79
N THR A 5 -2.60 13.82 11.96
CA THR A 5 -3.52 12.77 12.37
C THR A 5 -4.88 12.91 11.69
N ASN A 6 -5.57 11.79 11.49
CA ASN A 6 -6.88 11.71 10.84
C ASN A 6 -6.86 12.30 9.42
N ILE A 7 -6.01 11.72 8.57
CA ILE A 7 -5.85 12.15 7.18
C ILE A 7 -6.47 11.10 6.27
N TRP A 8 -7.31 11.54 5.32
CA TRP A 8 -7.87 10.71 4.27
C TRP A 8 -7.48 11.27 2.91
N ILE A 9 -6.77 10.47 2.11
CA ILE A 9 -6.39 10.79 0.74
C ILE A 9 -7.12 9.81 -0.16
N ASP A 10 -8.06 10.31 -0.95
CA ASP A 10 -9.01 9.49 -1.70
C ASP A 10 -9.17 9.97 -3.13
N HIS A 11 -9.24 9.04 -4.10
CA HIS A 11 -9.49 9.35 -5.52
C HIS A 11 -8.53 10.39 -6.13
N VAL A 12 -7.27 10.37 -5.72
CA VAL A 12 -6.22 11.26 -6.24
C VAL A 12 -5.40 10.56 -7.34
N HIS A 13 -4.91 11.31 -8.33
CA HIS A 13 -3.95 10.82 -9.31
C HIS A 13 -2.59 11.50 -9.10
N PHE A 14 -1.60 10.71 -8.72
CA PHE A 14 -0.21 11.11 -8.56
C PHE A 14 0.67 10.56 -9.70
N GLU A 15 1.40 11.43 -10.40
CA GLU A 15 2.25 11.04 -11.52
C GLU A 15 3.44 12.02 -11.68
N LYS A 16 4.61 11.51 -12.08
CA LYS A 16 5.79 12.30 -12.51
C LYS A 16 6.24 13.41 -11.53
N GLY A 17 6.32 13.08 -10.24
CA GLY A 17 6.87 13.98 -9.21
C GLY A 17 8.40 14.15 -9.29
N GLY A 18 8.96 15.00 -8.43
CA GLY A 18 10.42 15.19 -8.32
C GLY A 18 11.12 14.20 -7.38
N ASP A 19 10.52 13.90 -6.23
CA ASP A 19 11.05 12.98 -5.20
C ASP A 19 10.11 11.80 -4.94
N GLY A 20 9.35 11.81 -3.84
CA GLY A 20 8.22 10.91 -3.59
C GLY A 20 6.93 11.46 -4.22
N LEU A 21 5.99 10.59 -4.61
CA LEU A 21 4.63 11.07 -4.94
C LEU A 21 3.84 11.36 -3.66
N LEU A 22 3.96 10.47 -2.67
CA LEU A 22 3.41 10.64 -1.34
C LEU A 22 4.44 10.17 -0.31
N ASP A 23 4.64 10.96 0.74
CA ASP A 23 5.53 10.60 1.84
C ASP A 23 4.82 10.84 3.19
N SER A 24 4.79 9.81 4.05
CA SER A 24 4.28 9.89 5.42
C SER A 24 5.39 9.48 6.40
N ARG A 25 6.00 10.44 7.08
CA ARG A 25 7.26 10.21 7.80
C ARG A 25 7.05 10.07 9.30
N LYS A 26 6.97 11.19 10.02
CA LYS A 26 7.07 11.17 11.48
C LYS A 26 5.69 11.19 12.11
N ASP A 27 5.43 10.23 13.01
CA ASP A 27 4.28 10.23 13.94
C ASP A 27 2.93 10.58 13.27
N THR A 28 2.73 10.16 12.02
CA THR A 28 1.51 10.45 11.27
C THR A 28 0.56 9.28 11.42
N THR A 29 -0.48 9.41 12.24
CA THR A 29 -1.35 8.27 12.62
C THR A 29 -2.80 8.47 12.22
N PHE A 30 -3.53 7.37 11.98
CA PHE A 30 -4.87 7.36 11.37
C PHE A 30 -4.84 7.97 9.97
N LEU A 31 -3.96 7.44 9.12
CA LEU A 31 -3.89 7.76 7.70
C LEU A 31 -4.63 6.70 6.88
N THR A 32 -5.60 7.11 6.07
CA THR A 32 -6.18 6.27 5.02
C THR A 32 -5.79 6.81 3.64
N VAL A 33 -5.25 5.95 2.78
CA VAL A 33 -5.03 6.24 1.36
C VAL A 33 -5.85 5.27 0.54
N SER A 34 -6.82 5.76 -0.20
CA SER A 34 -7.78 4.93 -0.92
C SER A 34 -8.03 5.38 -2.34
N TRP A 35 -8.39 4.42 -3.19
CA TRP A 35 -8.86 4.67 -4.56
C TRP A 35 -7.99 5.62 -5.38
N SER A 36 -6.69 5.68 -5.09
CA SER A 36 -5.78 6.63 -5.72
C SER A 36 -4.87 5.94 -6.72
N ILE A 37 -4.47 6.68 -7.76
CA ILE A 37 -3.54 6.20 -8.79
C ILE A 37 -2.15 6.75 -8.47
N PHE A 38 -1.16 5.86 -8.41
CA PHE A 38 0.27 6.19 -8.39
C PHE A 38 0.88 5.66 -9.68
N ARG A 39 1.34 6.55 -10.57
CA ARG A 39 1.74 6.16 -11.93
C ARG A 39 3.08 6.73 -12.37
N ASN A 40 3.79 5.98 -13.22
CA ASN A 40 4.96 6.43 -13.99
C ASN A 40 6.01 7.18 -13.15
N HIS A 41 6.40 6.61 -12.02
CA HIS A 41 7.29 7.29 -11.09
C HIS A 41 8.27 6.35 -10.38
N ASN A 42 9.42 6.87 -9.97
CA ASN A 42 10.44 6.07 -9.30
C ASN A 42 10.04 5.69 -7.87
N LYS A 43 9.78 6.68 -7.01
CA LYS A 43 9.51 6.51 -5.57
C LYS A 43 8.05 6.85 -5.28
N ALA A 44 7.14 5.89 -5.33
CA ALA A 44 5.70 6.18 -5.30
C ALA A 44 5.23 6.67 -3.93
N PHE A 45 5.19 5.79 -2.95
CA PHE A 45 4.69 6.05 -1.61
C PHE A 45 5.68 5.55 -0.56
N GLY A 46 6.45 6.48 0.01
CA GLY A 46 7.33 6.18 1.13
C GLY A 46 6.63 6.42 2.47
N ILE A 47 6.89 5.54 3.43
CA ILE A 47 6.44 5.70 4.82
C ILE A 47 7.61 5.45 5.78
N GLY A 48 7.65 6.23 6.86
CA GLY A 48 8.51 5.97 8.02
C GLY A 48 9.82 6.72 7.99
N TRP A 49 10.97 6.02 7.99
CA TRP A 49 12.32 6.56 8.22
C TRP A 49 12.42 7.45 9.49
N THR A 50 11.80 6.94 10.54
CA THR A 50 11.86 7.39 11.93
C THR A 50 11.96 6.17 12.84
N ASP A 51 12.53 6.31 14.04
CA ASP A 51 12.64 5.20 15.00
C ASP A 51 11.31 4.87 15.72
N ASN A 52 10.31 5.75 15.62
CA ASN A 52 9.03 5.60 16.31
C ASN A 52 8.13 4.56 15.63
N VAL A 53 7.56 3.64 16.43
CA VAL A 53 6.59 2.63 15.97
C VAL A 53 5.22 2.89 16.59
N ASN A 54 4.56 3.98 16.17
CA ASN A 54 3.27 4.41 16.70
C ASN A 54 2.21 4.69 15.63
N THR A 55 2.61 4.66 14.35
CA THR A 55 1.75 5.02 13.23
C THR A 55 0.79 3.89 12.91
N GLU A 56 -0.48 4.23 12.68
CA GLU A 56 -1.53 3.30 12.24
C GLU A 56 -2.11 3.81 10.92
N MET A 57 -2.22 2.93 9.91
CA MET A 57 -2.67 3.33 8.59
C MET A 57 -3.35 2.21 7.79
N THR A 58 -4.23 2.64 6.89
CA THR A 58 -4.96 1.79 5.96
C THR A 58 -4.69 2.24 4.52
N ILE A 59 -4.33 1.32 3.65
CA ILE A 59 -4.02 1.61 2.24
C ILE A 59 -4.81 0.61 1.40
N HIS A 60 -5.84 1.07 0.70
CA HIS A 60 -6.73 0.16 -0.02
C HIS A 60 -7.19 0.65 -1.38
N HIS A 61 -7.50 -0.29 -2.27
CA HIS A 61 -8.06 0.03 -3.59
C HIS A 61 -7.22 1.03 -4.41
N ASN A 62 -5.92 1.14 -4.13
CA ASN A 62 -5.04 2.02 -4.90
C ASN A 62 -4.47 1.28 -6.11
N PHE A 63 -4.29 2.01 -7.20
CA PHE A 63 -3.64 1.51 -8.40
C PHE A 63 -2.20 2.00 -8.48
N PHE A 64 -1.23 1.10 -8.30
CA PHE A 64 0.18 1.39 -8.57
C PHE A 64 0.53 0.90 -9.97
N ASP A 65 0.66 1.82 -10.92
CA ASP A 65 0.78 1.53 -12.35
C ASP A 65 2.15 1.98 -12.88
N GLN A 66 3.01 1.01 -13.23
CA GLN A 66 4.33 1.27 -13.81
C GLN A 66 5.25 2.16 -12.94
N THR A 67 5.09 2.10 -11.62
CA THR A 67 6.03 2.70 -10.67
C THR A 67 7.24 1.80 -10.45
N LYS A 68 8.39 2.32 -10.01
CA LYS A 68 9.60 1.49 -9.81
C LYS A 68 9.65 0.84 -8.43
N GLN A 69 9.50 1.64 -7.37
CA GLN A 69 9.70 1.24 -5.98
C GLN A 69 8.87 2.08 -5.01
N ARG A 70 8.85 1.66 -3.74
CA ARG A 70 8.06 2.24 -2.65
C ARG A 70 6.58 2.17 -2.96
N ASN A 71 5.99 0.98 -3.07
CA ASN A 71 4.60 0.84 -3.56
C ASN A 71 3.58 0.28 -2.56
N PRO A 72 3.49 0.66 -1.28
CA PRO A 72 4.40 1.54 -0.53
C PRO A 72 5.64 0.81 0.02
N SER A 73 6.61 1.60 0.49
CA SER A 73 7.67 1.16 1.41
C SER A 73 7.30 1.57 2.83
N VAL A 74 6.89 0.61 3.66
CA VAL A 74 6.30 0.83 4.99
C VAL A 74 7.31 0.55 6.07
N ASP A 75 7.85 1.58 6.70
CA ASP A 75 8.92 1.47 7.71
C ASP A 75 8.43 1.90 9.09
N ASN A 76 8.69 1.10 10.12
CA ASN A 76 8.33 1.36 11.52
C ASN A 76 6.86 1.77 11.76
N VAL A 77 5.91 1.07 11.14
CA VAL A 77 4.47 1.31 11.35
C VAL A 77 3.89 0.33 12.35
N LYS A 78 3.22 0.84 13.39
CA LYS A 78 2.61 0.01 14.44
C LYS A 78 1.56 -0.92 13.86
N HIS A 79 0.64 -0.42 13.03
CA HIS A 79 -0.36 -1.20 12.33
C HIS A 79 -0.50 -0.72 10.88
N ALA A 80 -0.11 -1.54 9.91
CA ALA A 80 -0.28 -1.27 8.49
C ALA A 80 -1.28 -2.28 7.90
N HIS A 81 -2.45 -1.81 7.47
CA HIS A 81 -3.40 -2.66 6.75
C HIS A 81 -3.41 -2.30 5.26
N LEU A 82 -2.99 -3.23 4.42
CA LEU A 82 -2.96 -3.08 2.97
C LEU A 82 -3.94 -4.07 2.35
N TYR A 83 -5.02 -3.61 1.71
CA TYR A 83 -5.96 -4.54 1.09
C TYR A 83 -6.51 -4.08 -0.25
N ASN A 84 -6.83 -5.05 -1.13
CA ASN A 84 -7.37 -4.80 -2.47
C ASN A 84 -6.60 -3.73 -3.29
N ASN A 85 -5.29 -3.57 -3.10
CA ASN A 85 -4.49 -2.73 -3.97
C ASN A 85 -4.12 -3.50 -5.25
N ALA A 86 -4.07 -2.82 -6.39
CA ALA A 86 -3.61 -3.36 -7.65
C ALA A 86 -2.21 -2.80 -8.00
N LEU A 87 -1.26 -3.68 -8.29
CA LEU A 87 0.11 -3.32 -8.66
C LEU A 87 0.44 -3.95 -10.01
N VAL A 88 0.79 -3.11 -10.98
CA VAL A 88 1.11 -3.56 -12.35
C VAL A 88 2.45 -3.00 -12.81
N GLY A 89 3.39 -3.89 -13.12
CA GLY A 89 4.63 -3.54 -13.83
C GLY A 89 5.78 -2.97 -12.98
N GLN A 90 5.77 -3.15 -11.66
CA GLN A 90 6.85 -2.67 -10.80
C GLN A 90 8.17 -3.39 -11.06
N THR A 91 9.24 -2.63 -11.32
CA THR A 91 10.54 -3.18 -11.74
C THR A 91 11.54 -3.41 -10.60
N SER A 92 11.27 -2.89 -9.39
CA SER A 92 12.11 -3.10 -8.19
C SER A 92 11.43 -3.99 -7.15
N TYR A 93 10.34 -3.50 -6.55
CA TYR A 93 9.53 -4.24 -5.57
C TYR A 93 8.10 -3.67 -5.51
N GLY A 94 7.14 -4.50 -5.10
CA GLY A 94 5.76 -4.10 -4.83
C GLY A 94 5.60 -3.48 -3.43
N HIS A 95 4.89 -4.17 -2.55
CA HIS A 95 4.71 -3.78 -1.15
C HIS A 95 5.93 -4.21 -0.31
N TYR A 96 6.38 -3.36 0.61
CA TYR A 96 7.53 -3.68 1.48
C TYR A 96 7.23 -3.34 2.94
N ALA A 97 7.17 -4.34 3.83
CA ALA A 97 7.20 -4.17 5.28
C ALA A 97 8.64 -4.06 5.79
N ARG A 98 9.00 -2.95 6.43
CA ARG A 98 10.36 -2.64 6.87
C ARG A 98 10.42 -2.32 8.36
N GLY A 99 11.61 -2.43 8.94
CA GLY A 99 11.85 -2.11 10.35
C GLY A 99 10.96 -2.95 11.27
N GLY A 100 10.39 -2.32 12.30
CA GLY A 100 9.46 -2.93 13.25
C GLY A 100 7.99 -2.96 12.80
N THR A 101 7.72 -2.84 11.50
CA THR A 101 6.35 -2.77 10.98
C THR A 101 5.56 -4.04 11.28
N GLU A 102 4.30 -3.88 11.68
CA GLU A 102 3.30 -4.95 11.71
C GLU A 102 2.32 -4.77 10.55
N MET A 103 2.36 -5.65 9.56
CA MET A 103 1.61 -5.53 8.32
C MET A 103 0.61 -6.66 8.12
N ARG A 104 -0.67 -6.31 8.04
CA ARG A 104 -1.74 -7.16 7.51
C ARG A 104 -1.92 -6.84 6.02
N MET A 105 -1.81 -7.83 5.15
CA MET A 105 -1.99 -7.66 3.70
C MET A 105 -3.02 -8.63 3.14
N GLU A 106 -4.07 -8.12 2.50
CA GLU A 106 -5.22 -8.95 2.13
C GLU A 106 -5.72 -8.68 0.72
N ASN A 107 -5.89 -9.74 -0.08
CA ASN A 107 -6.53 -9.69 -1.39
C ASN A 107 -5.95 -8.61 -2.34
N CYS A 108 -4.65 -8.34 -2.29
CA CYS A 108 -3.98 -7.49 -3.27
C CYS A 108 -3.71 -8.25 -4.59
N TYR A 109 -3.66 -7.52 -5.69
CA TYR A 109 -3.40 -8.07 -7.02
C TYR A 109 -2.05 -7.56 -7.54
N PHE A 110 -1.19 -8.48 -7.99
CA PHE A 110 0.13 -8.16 -8.52
C PHE A 110 0.29 -8.75 -9.93
N GLU A 111 0.48 -7.91 -10.94
CA GLU A 111 0.76 -8.34 -12.31
C GLU A 111 2.11 -7.81 -12.80
N LYS A 112 2.97 -8.70 -13.33
CA LYS A 112 4.30 -8.34 -13.86
C LYS A 112 5.16 -7.56 -12.87
N VAL A 113 4.95 -7.82 -11.58
CA VAL A 113 5.69 -7.20 -10.49
C VAL A 113 6.93 -8.01 -10.17
N ARG A 114 8.10 -7.37 -10.15
CA ARG A 114 9.30 -7.94 -9.55
C ARG A 114 9.23 -7.75 -8.04
N ASN A 115 9.56 -8.78 -7.27
CA ASN A 115 9.55 -8.79 -5.80
C ASN A 115 8.22 -8.26 -5.23
N PRO A 116 7.08 -8.94 -5.48
CA PRO A 116 5.75 -8.38 -5.18
C PRO A 116 5.53 -8.06 -3.71
N ILE A 117 6.11 -8.87 -2.82
CA ILE A 117 6.13 -8.59 -1.38
C ILE A 117 7.55 -8.74 -0.87
N GLN A 118 8.01 -7.76 -0.10
CA GLN A 118 9.26 -7.78 0.64
C GLN A 118 8.99 -7.57 2.13
N ALA A 119 9.84 -8.15 2.99
CA ALA A 119 9.77 -7.95 4.43
C ALA A 119 11.19 -7.96 5.03
N ASP A 120 11.49 -7.00 5.90
CA ASP A 120 12.68 -7.04 6.75
C ASP A 120 12.53 -8.17 7.78
N ALA A 121 13.64 -8.75 8.25
CA ALA A 121 13.63 -9.82 9.25
C ALA A 121 13.02 -9.39 10.60
N THR A 122 12.97 -8.08 10.87
CA THR A 122 12.40 -7.48 12.09
C THR A 122 10.91 -7.14 11.96
N ALA A 123 10.35 -7.19 10.75
CA ALA A 123 8.95 -6.88 10.51
C ALA A 123 8.07 -8.11 10.76
N ARG A 124 6.82 -7.88 11.13
CA ARG A 124 5.77 -8.91 11.16
C ARG A 124 4.87 -8.71 9.94
N LEU A 125 4.60 -9.79 9.23
CA LEU A 125 3.81 -9.78 8.00
C LEU A 125 2.84 -10.96 8.00
N LEU A 126 1.56 -10.66 7.79
CA LEU A 126 0.54 -11.67 7.50
C LEU A 126 -0.20 -11.31 6.21
N ALA A 127 0.29 -11.86 5.10
CA ALA A 127 -0.32 -11.76 3.79
C ALA A 127 -1.27 -12.94 3.50
N SER A 128 -2.46 -12.67 2.96
CA SER A 128 -3.44 -13.70 2.58
C SER A 128 -4.29 -13.29 1.37
N GLY A 129 -4.72 -14.27 0.59
CA GLY A 129 -5.69 -14.07 -0.51
C GLY A 129 -5.17 -13.32 -1.74
N ASN A 130 -3.89 -12.92 -1.78
CA ASN A 130 -3.32 -12.17 -2.91
C ASN A 130 -3.25 -13.00 -4.21
N VAL A 131 -3.35 -12.32 -5.35
CA VAL A 131 -3.14 -12.88 -6.70
C VAL A 131 -1.80 -12.42 -7.25
N TYR A 132 -1.04 -13.33 -7.87
CA TYR A 132 0.25 -13.06 -8.50
C TYR A 132 0.25 -13.55 -9.95
N GLU A 133 0.27 -12.65 -10.91
CA GLU A 133 0.28 -12.95 -12.34
C GLU A 133 1.59 -12.48 -12.99
N GLY A 134 2.37 -13.41 -13.54
CA GLY A 134 3.64 -13.07 -14.20
C GLY A 134 4.68 -12.36 -13.31
N THR A 135 4.56 -12.49 -11.98
CA THR A 135 5.51 -11.89 -11.03
C THR A 135 6.86 -12.61 -11.04
N THR A 136 7.93 -11.91 -10.70
CA THR A 136 9.30 -12.48 -10.64
C THR A 136 10.01 -12.11 -9.35
N GLY A 137 11.14 -12.78 -9.07
CA GLY A 137 11.92 -12.50 -7.85
C GLY A 137 11.31 -13.13 -6.60
N THR A 138 11.40 -12.41 -5.48
CA THR A 138 11.03 -12.94 -4.17
C THR A 138 9.69 -12.40 -3.69
N THR A 139 8.83 -13.32 -3.22
CA THR A 139 7.66 -12.99 -2.41
C THR A 139 7.97 -13.38 -0.97
N ALA A 140 7.97 -12.40 -0.06
CA ALA A 140 8.19 -12.66 1.36
C ALA A 140 7.12 -13.61 1.92
N LYS A 141 7.54 -14.45 2.87
CA LYS A 141 6.64 -15.35 3.60
C LYS A 141 6.07 -14.63 4.82
N ASN A 142 4.94 -15.11 5.31
CA ASN A 142 4.39 -14.63 6.57
C ASN A 142 5.34 -14.90 7.74
N ALA A 143 5.40 -13.96 8.67
CA ALA A 143 6.28 -14.00 9.83
C ALA A 143 5.61 -13.28 11.02
N GLY A 144 5.41 -14.02 12.11
CA GLY A 144 4.75 -13.52 13.31
C GLY A 144 3.24 -13.29 13.15
N ASP A 145 2.59 -13.04 14.27
CA ASP A 145 1.19 -12.62 14.31
C ASP A 145 1.08 -11.10 14.10
N VAL A 146 -0.06 -10.66 13.59
CA VAL A 146 -0.40 -9.24 13.40
C VAL A 146 -1.80 -8.96 13.94
N PHE A 147 -2.11 -7.69 14.14
CA PHE A 147 -3.39 -7.16 14.58
C PHE A 147 -4.50 -7.61 13.62
N ASP A 148 -5.70 -7.75 14.17
CA ASP A 148 -6.91 -7.95 13.37
C ASP A 148 -7.53 -6.58 13.05
N PRO A 149 -7.53 -6.12 11.79
CA PRO A 149 -8.12 -4.83 11.46
C PRO A 149 -9.60 -4.73 11.83
N LYS A 150 -10.34 -5.86 11.85
CA LYS A 150 -11.77 -5.90 12.22
C LYS A 150 -12.04 -5.53 13.68
N THR A 151 -11.03 -5.56 14.55
CA THR A 151 -11.19 -5.06 15.92
C THR A 151 -11.15 -3.53 16.00
N PHE A 152 -10.78 -2.84 14.92
CA PHE A 152 -10.64 -1.38 14.86
C PHE A 152 -11.68 -0.72 13.96
N TYR A 153 -12.03 -1.33 12.82
CA TYR A 153 -13.01 -0.80 11.87
C TYR A 153 -13.61 -1.89 10.98
N ASP A 154 -14.79 -1.62 10.44
CA ASP A 154 -15.44 -2.48 9.45
C ASP A 154 -14.83 -2.28 8.05
N TYR A 155 -14.60 -3.38 7.33
CA TYR A 155 -14.21 -3.38 5.93
C TYR A 155 -14.64 -4.69 5.28
N GLU A 156 -14.86 -4.63 3.98
CA GLU A 156 -15.11 -5.80 3.14
C GLU A 156 -13.96 -5.97 2.16
N LEU A 157 -13.67 -7.23 1.84
CA LEU A 157 -12.66 -7.58 0.86
C LEU A 157 -13.33 -7.95 -0.45
N ASP A 158 -12.96 -7.24 -1.52
CA ASP A 158 -13.24 -7.73 -2.86
C ASP A 158 -12.46 -9.02 -3.13
N ALA A 159 -13.01 -9.88 -3.98
CA ALA A 159 -12.30 -11.06 -4.45
C ALA A 159 -11.02 -10.63 -5.18
N ALA A 160 -9.87 -11.17 -4.78
CA ALA A 160 -8.57 -10.72 -5.29
C ALA A 160 -8.42 -10.82 -6.82
N ALA A 161 -9.14 -11.74 -7.47
CA ALA A 161 -9.16 -11.87 -8.93
C ALA A 161 -9.90 -10.72 -9.63
N ASP A 162 -10.85 -10.06 -8.95
CA ASP A 162 -11.61 -8.92 -9.48
C ASP A 162 -10.92 -7.57 -9.22
N VAL A 163 -9.97 -7.54 -8.29
CA VAL A 163 -9.33 -6.30 -7.81
C VAL A 163 -8.74 -5.47 -8.93
N TYR A 164 -8.06 -6.08 -9.91
CA TYR A 164 -7.52 -5.31 -11.03
C TYR A 164 -8.61 -4.54 -11.80
N ARG A 165 -9.70 -5.22 -12.15
CA ARG A 165 -10.83 -4.59 -12.85
C ARG A 165 -11.47 -3.50 -12.00
N ILE A 166 -11.82 -3.83 -10.75
CA ILE A 166 -12.46 -2.89 -9.81
C ILE A 166 -11.62 -1.64 -9.62
N VAL A 167 -10.33 -1.80 -9.32
CA VAL A 167 -9.43 -0.69 -9.02
C VAL A 167 -9.07 0.12 -10.26
N SER A 168 -8.86 -0.50 -11.42
CA SER A 168 -8.54 0.22 -12.66
C SER A 168 -9.72 1.06 -13.19
N GLU A 169 -10.96 0.67 -12.88
CA GLU A 169 -12.17 1.41 -13.21
C GLU A 169 -12.51 2.50 -12.16
N GLY A 170 -12.29 2.20 -10.88
CA GLY A 170 -12.70 3.08 -9.78
C GLY A 170 -11.65 4.08 -9.30
N ALA A 171 -10.35 3.78 -9.40
CA ALA A 171 -9.33 4.65 -8.83
C ALA A 171 -9.11 5.95 -9.63
N GLY A 172 -8.62 6.98 -8.93
CA GLY A 172 -8.35 8.31 -9.49
C GLY A 172 -9.60 9.19 -9.46
N ARG A 173 -9.56 10.34 -10.15
CA ARG A 173 -10.65 11.32 -10.06
C ARG A 173 -11.96 10.76 -10.62
N GLN A 174 -13.03 10.78 -9.82
CA GLN A 174 -14.39 10.42 -10.23
C GLN A 174 -15.31 11.64 -10.29
N ALA A 175 -16.07 11.77 -11.37
CA ALA A 175 -17.01 12.88 -11.55
C ALA A 175 -18.13 12.89 -10.49
N SER A 176 -18.51 11.72 -9.98
CA SER A 176 -19.50 11.56 -8.91
C SER A 176 -18.99 12.00 -7.53
N ILE A 177 -17.67 12.11 -7.34
CA ILE A 177 -17.04 12.45 -6.07
C ILE A 177 -16.63 13.93 -6.04
N CYS A 178 -15.96 14.38 -7.12
CA CYS A 178 -15.54 15.76 -7.27
C CYS A 178 -15.93 16.27 -8.65
N ALA A 179 -17.15 16.83 -8.71
CA ALA A 179 -17.69 17.49 -9.90
C ALA A 179 -16.71 18.58 -10.38
N ALA A 180 -16.55 18.69 -11.71
CA ALA A 180 -15.63 19.63 -12.33
C ALA A 180 -16.09 21.08 -12.25
#